data_AF-A0A914SAY4-F1
#
_entry.id   AF-A0A914SAY4-F1
#
_cell.length_a   1.000
_cell.length_b   1.000
_cell.length_c   1.000
_cell.angle_alpha   90.00
_cell.angle_beta   90.00
_cell.angle_gamma   90.00
#
_symmetry.space_group_name_H-M   'P 1'
#
loop_
_entity.id
_entity.type
_entity.pdbx_description
1 polymer ?
#
loop_
_entity_poly.entity_id
_entity_poly.type
_entity_poly.pdbx_seq_one_letter_code
_entity_poly.pdbx_strand_id
1 'polypeptide(L)'
;MLPLVIFFIWLQLCSGFISSDDAAAASSSEPSTSTPPSTMPPFPTLPTSAPVHSSITYKVAAQRVSNQPILSKDMGSFWDFNYNAALFQKDDEIGLFVRVQNLKDENVPLNGPGPSYLAISKLIFKNGQVCATPTINETMTPLGLSEAGGTEDPRITFNNGLYYLFYTAYDGINKAVLSSAITANPFEPNSWIRLSEDLPLRNWSKSGAALFASKENGLTKDYLFWGDSSYSDGIQIAIGEPGKWGWKDYNTYLLKKRNETKFFDSVLVESGPSPLKLNTGDYLFIYNSARAGYYTRPDWNLQYNIGYAILAETDPTQVLDRSKRPLMSPELDWEIGDSDKYLKPNVVFLEGLIPDPDGCKYANVSGLLGDQYVDNAECFFGVYGAADSNLGAVRIIVSTETPPTNPPPPTTTTLPTTTKTASITTTASTTTTSAQTSSSPVPPVTIPTVPIAKTTTTKETPVPTSTVSEASVSITSPTPPPTTTTTTSDANTKVLNRLLFVHAIWRNGDRTPLDTFPNDPSTNDWDGLEMGELTELGMRQQFELGQRFREQYVTRSDKMMFLNSTFRSNEIYIRSSGK
;
A
#
# COMPACT_ATOMS: atom_id res chain seq x y z
N MET A 1 24.05 -27.92 15.22
CA MET A 1 22.86 -28.61 14.67
C MET A 1 21.72 -28.42 15.65
N LEU A 2 20.66 -27.70 15.26
CA LEU A 2 19.48 -27.50 16.12
C LEU A 2 18.55 -28.73 16.03
N PRO A 3 18.04 -29.25 17.15
CA PRO A 3 17.04 -30.31 17.11
C PRO A 3 15.70 -29.75 16.63
N LEU A 4 15.21 -30.28 15.51
CA LEU A 4 13.87 -30.07 14.99
C LEU A 4 12.87 -30.79 15.91
N VAL A 5 11.98 -30.06 16.57
CA VAL A 5 10.82 -30.64 17.26
C VAL A 5 9.57 -30.33 16.46
N ILE A 6 9.06 -31.34 15.75
CA ILE A 6 7.80 -31.28 15.01
C ILE A 6 6.69 -31.72 15.97
N PHE A 7 5.68 -30.87 16.20
CA PHE A 7 4.48 -31.28 16.91
C PHE A 7 3.48 -31.92 15.94
N PHE A 8 3.07 -33.14 16.23
CA PHE A 8 1.95 -33.80 15.56
C PHE A 8 0.78 -33.91 16.54
N ILE A 9 -0.35 -33.27 16.22
CA ILE A 9 -1.60 -33.49 16.95
C ILE A 9 -2.37 -34.58 16.21
N TRP A 10 -2.43 -35.78 16.80
CA TRP A 10 -3.25 -36.90 16.31
C TRP A 10 -4.43 -37.14 17.26
N LEU A 11 -5.64 -37.24 16.73
CA LEU A 11 -6.78 -37.81 17.45
C LEU A 11 -6.73 -39.35 17.33
N GLN A 12 -6.89 -40.04 18.45
CA GLN A 12 -6.96 -41.50 18.48
C GLN A 12 -8.21 -41.96 19.22
N LEU A 13 -9.12 -42.60 18.48
CA LEU A 13 -10.14 -43.51 19.02
C LEU A 13 -9.56 -44.95 18.96
N CYS A 14 -9.94 -45.77 19.93
CA CYS A 14 -9.24 -46.98 20.43
C CYS A 14 -8.64 -48.01 19.43
N SER A 15 -7.45 -48.50 19.86
CA SER A 15 -6.80 -49.84 19.78
C SER A 15 -6.40 -50.52 18.45
N GLY A 16 -5.15 -51.00 18.41
CA GLY A 16 -4.69 -52.14 17.59
C GLY A 16 -3.25 -52.04 17.06
N PHE A 17 -2.36 -52.95 17.47
CA PHE A 17 -0.95 -53.12 17.06
C PHE A 17 -0.71 -53.27 15.55
N ILE A 18 0.47 -52.83 15.04
CA ILE A 18 1.45 -53.56 14.19
C ILE A 18 2.69 -52.67 13.91
N SER A 19 3.84 -53.32 13.73
CA SER A 19 5.22 -52.86 13.84
C SER A 19 5.92 -52.42 12.53
N SER A 20 7.12 -51.84 12.77
CA SER A 20 8.42 -51.98 12.07
C SER A 20 8.69 -51.32 10.72
N ASP A 21 9.66 -50.39 10.78
CA ASP A 21 10.93 -50.28 10.03
C ASP A 21 10.95 -50.10 8.50
N ASP A 22 11.52 -48.98 8.05
CA ASP A 22 12.85 -48.97 7.41
C ASP A 22 13.30 -47.54 7.06
N ALA A 23 14.45 -47.12 7.60
CA ALA A 23 15.18 -45.93 7.18
C ALA A 23 16.65 -46.30 6.99
N ALA A 24 17.09 -46.37 5.73
CA ALA A 24 18.49 -46.54 5.36
C ALA A 24 19.14 -45.18 5.09
N ALA A 25 20.22 -44.91 5.83
CA ALA A 25 21.12 -43.78 5.63
C ALA A 25 22.22 -44.15 4.61
N ALA A 26 22.63 -43.17 3.79
CA ALA A 26 23.88 -43.23 3.04
C ALA A 26 24.59 -41.87 3.11
N SER A 27 25.91 -41.98 3.27
CA SER A 27 26.90 -41.03 3.76
C SER A 27 27.35 -39.94 2.77
N SER A 28 27.72 -38.79 3.32
CA SER A 28 28.47 -37.71 2.65
C SER A 28 29.98 -37.81 2.93
N SER A 29 30.80 -37.58 1.89
CA SER A 29 32.26 -37.37 1.99
C SER A 29 32.61 -35.92 1.61
N GLU A 30 33.39 -35.25 2.45
CA GLU A 30 33.99 -33.92 2.22
C GLU A 30 35.08 -33.94 1.12
N PRO A 31 35.48 -32.76 0.62
CA PRO A 31 36.88 -32.39 0.84
C PRO A 31 37.16 -30.90 1.14
N SER A 32 38.03 -30.72 2.14
CA SER A 32 39.24 -29.87 2.25
C SER A 32 39.23 -28.37 1.91
N THR A 33 39.74 -27.65 2.90
CA THR A 33 40.08 -26.24 3.07
C THR A 33 41.27 -25.73 2.24
N SER A 34 41.22 -24.46 1.82
CA SER A 34 42.40 -23.61 1.61
C SER A 34 42.12 -22.15 2.00
N THR A 35 43.02 -21.59 2.82
CA THR A 35 43.05 -20.22 3.36
C THR A 35 43.38 -19.14 2.32
N PRO A 36 42.88 -17.90 2.44
CA PRO A 36 43.32 -16.77 1.61
C PRO A 36 44.43 -15.94 2.27
N PRO A 37 45.34 -15.30 1.50
CA PRO A 37 46.33 -14.38 2.03
C PRO A 37 45.81 -12.94 2.17
N SER A 38 46.46 -12.22 3.08
CA SER A 38 46.29 -10.82 3.40
C SER A 38 46.86 -9.88 2.34
N THR A 39 46.35 -8.64 2.34
CA THR A 39 46.79 -7.38 1.69
C THR A 39 45.87 -6.84 0.59
N MET A 40 45.21 -5.71 0.90
CA MET A 40 44.41 -4.93 -0.05
C MET A 40 45.31 -4.00 -0.88
N PRO A 41 45.16 -3.93 -2.21
CA PRO A 41 45.70 -2.84 -3.03
C PRO A 41 44.79 -1.60 -2.97
N PRO A 42 45.34 -0.38 -3.18
CA PRO A 42 44.58 0.87 -3.10
C PRO A 42 43.58 1.03 -4.25
N PHE A 43 42.47 1.72 -3.97
CA PHE A 43 41.35 1.98 -4.88
C PHE A 43 41.79 2.68 -6.19
N PRO A 44 41.34 2.21 -7.37
CA PRO A 44 41.46 2.99 -8.59
C PRO A 44 40.50 4.19 -8.55
N THR A 45 41.02 5.37 -8.87
CA THR A 45 40.26 6.61 -9.05
C THR A 45 39.25 6.46 -10.18
N LEU A 46 37.99 6.86 -9.94
CA LEU A 46 36.93 6.88 -10.94
C LEU A 46 37.31 7.75 -12.15
N PRO A 47 37.04 7.30 -13.40
CA PRO A 47 37.05 8.18 -14.55
C PRO A 47 35.87 9.16 -14.45
N THR A 48 36.19 10.45 -14.47
CA THR A 48 35.27 11.57 -14.66
C THR A 48 34.79 11.63 -16.11
N SER A 49 33.72 10.91 -16.41
CA SER A 49 32.84 11.25 -17.55
C SER A 49 31.46 10.64 -17.32
N ALA A 50 30.50 11.45 -16.87
CA ALA A 50 29.10 11.10 -16.95
C ALA A 50 28.70 11.02 -18.45
N PRO A 51 27.99 9.97 -18.88
CA PRO A 51 27.45 9.89 -20.23
C PRO A 51 26.41 11.00 -20.43
N VAL A 52 26.40 11.57 -21.64
CA VAL A 52 25.41 12.55 -22.08
C VAL A 52 24.06 11.85 -22.15
N HIS A 53 23.25 11.89 -21.09
CA HIS A 53 21.82 11.66 -21.22
C HIS A 53 21.26 12.82 -22.05
N SER A 54 20.90 12.53 -23.29
CA SER A 54 20.10 13.38 -24.15
C SER A 54 18.89 13.93 -23.39
N SER A 55 18.59 15.21 -23.55
CA SER A 55 17.52 15.94 -22.86
C SER A 55 16.12 15.44 -23.24
N ILE A 56 15.70 14.30 -22.71
CA ILE A 56 14.32 13.83 -22.82
C ILE A 56 13.44 14.81 -22.02
N THR A 57 12.47 15.41 -22.69
CA THR A 57 11.44 16.21 -22.02
C THR A 57 10.20 15.36 -21.84
N TYR A 58 9.82 15.13 -20.59
CA TYR A 58 8.64 14.36 -20.22
C TYR A 58 7.39 15.25 -20.18
N LYS A 59 6.27 14.71 -20.68
CA LYS A 59 4.92 15.23 -20.47
C LYS A 59 4.13 14.18 -19.72
N VAL A 60 3.52 14.59 -18.62
CA VAL A 60 2.72 13.70 -17.78
C VAL A 60 1.37 14.33 -17.50
N ALA A 61 0.30 13.56 -17.67
CA ALA A 61 -1.07 13.95 -17.36
C ALA A 61 -1.80 12.83 -16.62
N ALA A 62 -2.88 13.20 -15.94
CA ALA A 62 -3.79 12.26 -15.30
C ALA A 62 -5.21 12.45 -15.83
N GLN A 63 -5.91 11.34 -15.98
CA GLN A 63 -7.31 11.30 -16.38
C GLN A 63 -8.08 10.39 -15.43
N ARG A 64 -9.09 10.93 -14.74
CA ARG A 64 -10.02 10.09 -13.96
C ARG A 64 -10.73 9.10 -14.86
N VAL A 65 -10.80 7.85 -14.44
CA VAL A 65 -11.49 6.78 -15.17
C VAL A 65 -13.01 6.93 -15.05
N SER A 66 -13.47 7.46 -13.92
CA SER A 66 -14.89 7.63 -13.60
C SER A 66 -15.10 8.88 -12.74
N ASN A 67 -16.28 9.50 -12.86
CA ASN A 67 -16.71 10.57 -11.95
C ASN A 67 -17.37 10.04 -10.67
N GLN A 68 -17.50 8.71 -10.54
CA GLN A 68 -18.00 8.02 -9.37
C GLN A 68 -16.90 7.10 -8.81
N PRO A 69 -16.93 6.78 -7.50
CA PRO A 69 -16.04 5.77 -6.93
C PRO A 69 -16.10 4.45 -7.70
N ILE A 70 -14.97 3.74 -7.74
CA ILE A 70 -14.91 2.35 -8.22
C ILE A 70 -15.17 1.33 -7.11
N LEU A 71 -15.05 1.77 -5.85
CA LEU A 71 -15.41 1.03 -4.63
C LEU A 71 -15.80 2.00 -3.53
N SER A 72 -16.92 1.71 -2.86
CA SER A 72 -17.43 2.45 -1.70
C SER A 72 -18.36 1.56 -0.86
N LYS A 73 -18.79 2.06 0.31
CA LYS A 73 -19.83 1.42 1.13
C LYS A 73 -21.13 1.16 0.35
N ASP A 74 -21.55 2.15 -0.44
CA ASP A 74 -22.82 2.13 -1.19
C ASP A 74 -22.81 1.10 -2.33
N MET A 75 -21.64 0.53 -2.66
CA MET A 75 -21.47 -0.52 -3.66
C MET A 75 -21.47 -1.93 -3.07
N GLY A 76 -21.96 -2.10 -1.84
CA GLY A 76 -22.13 -3.40 -1.20
C GLY A 76 -20.93 -3.88 -0.38
N SER A 77 -19.95 -3.00 -0.12
CA SER A 77 -18.87 -3.32 0.83
C SER A 77 -19.45 -3.54 2.24
N PHE A 78 -18.86 -4.48 2.96
CA PHE A 78 -19.13 -4.66 4.39
C PHE A 78 -18.65 -3.45 5.19
N TRP A 79 -17.58 -2.81 4.73
CA TRP A 79 -16.85 -1.77 5.45
C TRP A 79 -17.35 -0.36 5.12
N ASP A 80 -17.44 0.50 6.14
CA ASP A 80 -17.83 1.91 6.00
C ASP A 80 -16.89 2.68 5.07
N PHE A 81 -15.59 2.42 5.19
CA PHE A 81 -14.54 3.10 4.44
C PHE A 81 -13.69 2.09 3.68
N ASN A 82 -13.41 2.41 2.42
CA ASN A 82 -12.65 1.58 1.48
C ASN A 82 -11.74 2.51 0.68
N TYR A 83 -10.49 2.64 1.06
CA TYR A 83 -9.58 3.64 0.51
C TYR A 83 -8.17 3.07 0.46
N ASN A 84 -7.21 3.86 -0.02
CA ASN A 84 -5.78 3.57 0.11
C ASN A 84 -5.42 2.11 -0.25
N ALA A 85 -5.47 1.81 -1.56
CA ALA A 85 -5.33 0.45 -2.06
C ALA A 85 -4.05 0.25 -2.87
N ALA A 86 -3.35 -0.84 -2.58
CA ALA A 86 -2.31 -1.37 -3.44
C ALA A 86 -2.94 -2.10 -4.64
N LEU A 87 -2.25 -2.08 -5.77
CA LEU A 87 -2.55 -2.92 -6.92
C LEU A 87 -1.59 -4.10 -6.97
N PHE A 88 -2.10 -5.24 -7.42
CA PHE A 88 -1.28 -6.38 -7.82
C PHE A 88 -1.93 -7.09 -9.01
N GLN A 89 -1.11 -7.72 -9.83
CA GLN A 89 -1.57 -8.58 -10.92
C GLN A 89 -1.05 -9.99 -10.70
N LYS A 90 -1.92 -10.98 -10.84
CA LYS A 90 -1.55 -12.39 -10.89
C LYS A 90 -2.27 -13.04 -12.06
N ASP A 91 -1.49 -13.61 -12.97
CA ASP A 91 -2.00 -14.14 -14.24
C ASP A 91 -2.79 -13.03 -14.98
N ASP A 92 -4.01 -13.32 -15.42
CA ASP A 92 -4.90 -12.36 -16.10
C ASP A 92 -5.79 -11.57 -15.13
N GLU A 93 -5.68 -11.80 -13.82
CA GLU A 93 -6.50 -11.12 -12.80
C GLU A 93 -5.73 -9.95 -12.15
N ILE A 94 -6.43 -8.83 -12.00
CA ILE A 94 -5.91 -7.65 -11.32
C ILE A 94 -6.66 -7.50 -10.00
N GLY A 95 -5.92 -7.57 -8.90
CA GLY A 95 -6.42 -7.48 -7.55
C GLY A 95 -6.04 -6.17 -6.86
N LEU A 96 -6.80 -5.87 -5.82
CA LEU A 96 -6.54 -4.78 -4.89
C LEU A 96 -6.29 -5.35 -3.51
N PHE A 97 -5.37 -4.72 -2.80
CA PHE A 97 -5.26 -4.84 -1.35
C PHE A 97 -5.70 -3.51 -0.76
N VAL A 98 -6.92 -3.46 -0.24
CA VAL A 98 -7.64 -2.24 0.11
C VAL A 98 -7.59 -2.01 1.61
N ARG A 99 -7.24 -0.79 2.04
CA ARG A 99 -7.44 -0.37 3.43
C ARG A 99 -8.93 -0.20 3.69
N VAL A 100 -9.43 -0.93 4.68
CA VAL A 100 -10.84 -0.95 5.06
C VAL A 100 -11.02 -0.66 6.55
N GLN A 101 -12.10 0.01 6.91
CA GLN A 101 -12.32 0.48 8.28
C GLN A 101 -13.81 0.74 8.53
N ASN A 102 -14.24 0.52 9.78
CA ASN A 102 -15.59 0.85 10.25
C ASN A 102 -15.56 2.00 11.26
N LEU A 103 -16.68 2.68 11.43
CA LEU A 103 -16.89 3.60 12.55
C LEU A 103 -16.88 2.83 13.88
N LYS A 104 -16.40 3.51 14.94
CA LYS A 104 -16.40 2.94 16.28
C LYS A 104 -17.80 2.90 16.91
N ASP A 105 -18.69 3.80 16.48
CA ASP A 105 -20.10 3.85 16.88
C ASP A 105 -20.95 4.28 15.67
N GLU A 106 -21.75 3.35 15.15
CA GLU A 106 -22.62 3.57 13.99
C GLU A 106 -23.75 4.57 14.26
N ASN A 107 -24.06 4.86 15.54
CA ASN A 107 -25.19 5.70 15.93
C ASN A 107 -24.81 7.16 16.24
N VAL A 108 -23.51 7.49 16.16
CA VAL A 108 -23.01 8.83 16.46
C VAL A 108 -22.15 9.31 15.28
N PRO A 109 -22.53 10.41 14.59
CA PRO A 109 -21.80 10.90 13.42
C PRO A 109 -20.31 11.26 13.62
N LEU A 110 -19.78 11.18 14.85
CA LEU A 110 -18.45 11.73 15.20
C LEU A 110 -17.69 10.94 16.28
N ASN A 111 -17.74 9.60 16.30
CA ASN A 111 -16.67 8.83 16.97
C ASN A 111 -15.68 8.33 15.93
N GLY A 112 -14.41 8.69 16.10
CA GLY A 112 -13.32 8.40 15.15
C GLY A 112 -13.25 6.93 14.72
N PRO A 113 -12.59 6.64 13.60
CA PRO A 113 -12.62 5.31 13.03
C PRO A 113 -12.07 4.24 13.97
N GLY A 114 -12.60 3.02 13.88
CA GLY A 114 -12.03 1.83 14.52
C GLY A 114 -10.69 1.44 13.88
N PRO A 115 -10.06 0.32 14.26
CA PRO A 115 -8.83 -0.13 13.62
C PRO A 115 -9.00 -0.34 12.12
N SER A 116 -7.96 -0.06 11.34
CA SER A 116 -7.94 -0.36 9.90
C SER A 116 -7.43 -1.78 9.63
N TYR A 117 -7.96 -2.39 8.57
CA TYR A 117 -7.64 -3.73 8.10
C TYR A 117 -7.26 -3.66 6.62
N LEU A 118 -6.65 -4.72 6.09
CA LEU A 118 -6.45 -4.86 4.65
C LEU A 118 -7.33 -6.00 4.12
N ALA A 119 -8.11 -5.72 3.07
CA ALA A 119 -9.02 -6.65 2.44
C ALA A 119 -8.72 -6.80 0.94
N ILE A 120 -9.00 -7.98 0.39
CA ILE A 120 -8.82 -8.23 -1.05
C ILE A 120 -10.08 -7.80 -1.80
N SER A 121 -9.87 -7.15 -2.94
CA SER A 121 -10.88 -6.90 -3.97
C SER A 121 -10.31 -7.24 -5.36
N LYS A 122 -11.17 -7.40 -6.36
CA LYS A 122 -10.79 -7.67 -7.76
C LYS A 122 -11.30 -6.54 -8.66
N LEU A 123 -10.47 -6.10 -9.58
CA LEU A 123 -10.88 -5.16 -10.62
C LEU A 123 -11.54 -5.87 -11.78
N ILE A 124 -12.58 -5.24 -12.31
CA ILE A 124 -13.32 -5.70 -13.48
C ILE A 124 -13.27 -4.57 -14.52
N PHE A 125 -12.65 -4.87 -15.66
CA PHE A 125 -12.56 -3.96 -16.80
C PHE A 125 -13.62 -4.33 -17.83
N LYS A 126 -14.42 -3.35 -18.28
CA LYS A 126 -15.43 -3.56 -19.31
C LYS A 126 -15.62 -2.30 -20.15
N ASN A 127 -15.20 -2.36 -21.43
CA ASN A 127 -15.38 -1.27 -22.40
C ASN A 127 -14.89 0.10 -21.88
N GLY A 128 -13.71 0.12 -21.24
CA GLY A 128 -13.10 1.33 -20.68
C GLY A 128 -13.62 1.76 -19.31
N GLN A 129 -14.71 1.16 -18.83
CA GLN A 129 -15.19 1.30 -17.46
C GLN A 129 -14.47 0.31 -16.54
N VAL A 130 -14.31 0.72 -15.28
CA VAL A 130 -13.66 -0.09 -14.25
C VAL A 130 -14.49 -0.02 -12.97
N CYS A 131 -14.70 -1.17 -12.32
CA CYS A 131 -15.22 -1.26 -10.97
C CYS A 131 -14.43 -2.30 -10.17
N ALA A 132 -14.52 -2.24 -8.85
CA ALA A 132 -13.94 -3.25 -7.97
C ALA A 132 -15.03 -4.10 -7.33
N THR A 133 -14.74 -5.37 -7.05
CA THR A 133 -15.65 -6.20 -6.27
C THR A 133 -15.76 -5.68 -4.83
N PRO A 134 -16.91 -5.83 -4.17
CA PRO A 134 -17.04 -5.44 -2.77
C PRO A 134 -16.01 -6.15 -1.88
N THR A 135 -15.45 -5.42 -0.92
CA THR A 135 -14.63 -5.98 0.17
C THR A 135 -15.56 -6.49 1.25
N ILE A 136 -15.49 -7.80 1.50
CA ILE A 136 -16.37 -8.48 2.47
C ILE A 136 -15.55 -8.96 3.66
N ASN A 137 -14.48 -9.72 3.39
CA ASN A 137 -13.65 -10.29 4.43
C ASN A 137 -12.32 -9.55 4.53
N GLU A 138 -11.83 -9.40 5.75
CA GLU A 138 -10.48 -8.98 6.02
C GLU A 138 -9.47 -10.07 5.66
N THR A 139 -8.30 -9.63 5.18
CA THR A 139 -7.18 -10.51 4.84
C THR A 139 -6.04 -10.33 5.83
N MET A 140 -5.61 -9.10 6.08
CA MET A 140 -4.67 -8.78 7.16
C MET A 140 -5.37 -7.98 8.23
N THR A 141 -5.37 -8.56 9.44
CA THR A 141 -5.89 -7.94 10.65
C THR A 141 -4.74 -7.45 11.52
N PRO A 142 -4.94 -6.38 12.31
CA PRO A 142 -4.06 -6.07 13.43
C PRO A 142 -3.61 -7.30 14.20
N LEU A 143 -2.29 -7.46 14.34
CA LEU A 143 -1.67 -8.54 15.11
C LEU A 143 -0.74 -7.95 16.19
N GLY A 144 -1.23 -7.95 17.43
CA GLY A 144 -0.49 -7.44 18.58
C GLY A 144 -0.53 -5.91 18.74
N LEU A 145 0.23 -5.41 19.71
CA LEU A 145 0.15 -4.01 20.13
C LEU A 145 0.67 -3.00 19.09
N SER A 146 1.62 -3.39 18.25
CA SER A 146 2.20 -2.51 17.21
C SER A 146 1.24 -2.22 16.05
N GLU A 147 0.22 -3.05 15.85
CA GLU A 147 -0.80 -2.89 14.81
C GLU A 147 -2.18 -2.56 15.40
N ALA A 148 -2.29 -2.29 16.71
CA ALA A 148 -3.58 -2.15 17.40
C ALA A 148 -4.49 -1.05 16.82
N GLY A 149 -3.92 -0.02 16.21
CA GLY A 149 -4.64 1.02 15.47
C GLY A 149 -4.90 0.67 14.01
N GLY A 150 -4.16 -0.27 13.44
CA GLY A 150 -4.44 -0.79 12.10
C GLY A 150 -3.23 -1.28 11.32
N THR A 151 -3.54 -1.96 10.22
CA THR A 151 -2.64 -2.23 9.10
C THR A 151 -3.03 -1.32 7.94
N GLU A 152 -2.19 -0.37 7.57
CA GLU A 152 -2.57 0.76 6.74
C GLU A 152 -1.73 0.88 5.47
N ASP A 153 -2.27 1.59 4.48
CA ASP A 153 -1.53 2.16 3.34
C ASP A 153 -0.61 1.13 2.65
N PRO A 154 -1.19 0.06 2.08
CA PRO A 154 -0.44 -1.02 1.47
C PRO A 154 0.20 -0.58 0.15
N ARG A 155 1.38 -1.13 -0.14
CA ARG A 155 2.07 -1.09 -1.45
C ARG A 155 2.56 -2.49 -1.77
N ILE A 156 2.30 -2.97 -2.98
CA ILE A 156 2.69 -4.33 -3.40
C ILE A 156 3.67 -4.25 -4.56
N THR A 157 4.69 -5.10 -4.53
CA THR A 157 5.64 -5.29 -5.62
C THR A 157 5.91 -6.77 -5.83
N PHE A 158 5.85 -7.21 -7.08
CA PHE A 158 6.22 -8.58 -7.43
C PHE A 158 7.72 -8.68 -7.72
N ASN A 159 8.38 -9.67 -7.14
CA ASN A 159 9.78 -9.96 -7.41
C ASN A 159 10.06 -11.46 -7.17
N ASN A 160 10.77 -12.11 -8.09
CA ASN A 160 11.23 -13.50 -7.95
C ASN A 160 10.16 -14.51 -7.49
N GLY A 161 8.94 -14.41 -8.03
CA GLY A 161 7.85 -15.34 -7.72
C GLY A 161 7.09 -15.03 -6.42
N LEU A 162 7.44 -13.95 -5.73
CA LEU A 162 6.78 -13.49 -4.51
C LEU A 162 6.22 -12.08 -4.69
N TYR A 163 5.10 -11.84 -4.02
CA TYR A 163 4.52 -10.53 -3.83
C TYR A 163 4.98 -10.03 -2.47
N TYR A 164 5.67 -8.89 -2.48
CA TYR A 164 6.10 -8.17 -1.29
C TYR A 164 5.09 -7.07 -1.01
N LEU A 165 4.45 -7.15 0.15
CA LEU A 165 3.62 -6.09 0.70
C LEU A 165 4.46 -5.27 1.66
N PHE A 166 4.42 -3.96 1.49
CA PHE A 166 4.84 -2.97 2.47
C PHE A 166 3.61 -2.25 2.98
N TYR A 167 3.48 -2.13 4.29
CA TYR A 167 2.31 -1.52 4.94
C TYR A 167 2.72 -0.81 6.22
N THR A 168 1.87 0.07 6.71
CA THR A 168 2.08 0.77 7.98
C THR A 168 1.42 -0.02 9.11
N ALA A 169 2.21 -0.49 10.07
CA ALA A 169 1.70 -0.97 11.34
C ALA A 169 1.53 0.22 12.29
N TYR A 170 0.29 0.54 12.66
CA TYR A 170 -0.03 1.67 13.54
C TYR A 170 -0.55 1.17 14.89
N ASP A 171 0.00 1.70 15.99
CA ASP A 171 -0.40 1.32 17.35
C ASP A 171 -1.69 2.00 17.84
N GLY A 172 -2.23 2.93 17.06
CA GLY A 172 -3.44 3.69 17.42
C GLY A 172 -3.20 4.90 18.31
N ILE A 173 -1.94 5.17 18.70
CA ILE A 173 -1.61 6.18 19.70
C ILE A 173 -0.40 7.03 19.26
N ASN A 174 0.81 6.46 19.24
CA ASN A 174 2.07 7.22 19.18
C ASN A 174 3.08 6.68 18.15
N LYS A 175 2.81 5.52 17.56
CA LYS A 175 3.80 4.78 16.78
C LYS A 175 3.22 4.24 15.48
N ALA A 176 3.86 4.60 14.37
CA ALA A 176 3.67 3.98 13.08
C ALA A 176 5.01 3.41 12.60
N VAL A 177 5.02 2.19 12.05
CA VAL A 177 6.25 1.55 11.57
C VAL A 177 6.01 0.89 10.22
N LEU A 178 6.97 1.07 9.31
CA LEU A 178 6.96 0.39 8.04
C LEU A 178 7.19 -1.09 8.29
N SER A 179 6.19 -1.88 7.94
CA SER A 179 6.16 -3.33 8.11
C SER A 179 6.03 -4.00 6.76
N SER A 180 6.25 -5.31 6.72
CA SER A 180 6.19 -6.05 5.46
C SER A 180 5.67 -7.47 5.62
N ALA A 181 5.11 -7.99 4.54
CA ALA A 181 4.66 -9.37 4.41
C ALA A 181 4.92 -9.88 3.00
N ILE A 182 4.94 -11.20 2.84
CA ILE A 182 5.11 -11.85 1.54
C ILE A 182 4.06 -12.92 1.30
N THR A 183 3.81 -13.19 0.03
CA THR A 183 3.04 -14.37 -0.42
C THR A 183 3.43 -14.76 -1.83
N ALA A 184 3.24 -16.03 -2.18
CA ALA A 184 3.27 -16.49 -3.58
C ALA A 184 1.92 -16.27 -4.30
N ASN A 185 0.83 -16.08 -3.54
CA ASN A 185 -0.50 -15.86 -4.11
C ASN A 185 -1.29 -14.79 -3.32
N PRO A 186 -1.35 -13.54 -3.81
CA PRO A 186 -2.01 -12.43 -3.11
C PRO A 186 -3.52 -12.56 -3.05
N PHE A 187 -4.13 -13.44 -3.84
CA PHE A 187 -5.57 -13.74 -3.77
C PHE A 187 -5.94 -14.71 -2.64
N GLU A 188 -4.98 -15.40 -2.02
CA GLU A 188 -5.23 -16.35 -0.93
C GLU A 188 -5.05 -15.66 0.42
N PRO A 189 -6.13 -15.31 1.15
CA PRO A 189 -6.02 -14.44 2.32
C PRO A 189 -5.10 -14.99 3.42
N ASN A 190 -5.09 -16.30 3.61
CA ASN A 190 -4.31 -16.97 4.67
C ASN A 190 -2.86 -17.27 4.26
N SER A 191 -2.43 -16.86 3.05
CA SER A 191 -1.08 -17.16 2.54
C SER A 191 -0.04 -16.09 2.90
N TRP A 192 -0.48 -14.93 3.40
CA TRP A 192 0.39 -13.82 3.75
C TRP A 192 1.22 -14.14 5.00
N ILE A 193 2.54 -14.06 4.85
CA ILE A 193 3.51 -14.28 5.92
C ILE A 193 4.14 -12.92 6.25
N ARG A 194 3.87 -12.40 7.46
CA ARG A 194 4.57 -11.20 7.97
C ARG A 194 6.06 -11.52 8.12
N LEU A 195 6.90 -10.62 7.63
CA LEU A 195 8.34 -10.70 7.84
C LEU A 195 8.68 -10.10 9.21
N SER A 196 9.73 -10.61 9.85
CA SER A 196 10.25 -10.04 11.09
C SER A 196 10.70 -8.59 10.88
N GLU A 197 10.86 -7.84 11.99
CA GLU A 197 11.32 -6.44 12.03
C GLU A 197 12.79 -6.28 11.59
N ASP A 198 13.16 -6.82 10.44
CA ASP A 198 14.51 -6.69 9.85
C ASP A 198 14.66 -5.34 9.11
N LEU A 199 13.65 -4.48 9.20
CA LEU A 199 13.70 -3.09 8.77
C LEU A 199 14.27 -2.25 9.94
N PRO A 200 15.51 -1.74 9.86
CA PRO A 200 16.09 -0.89 10.91
C PRO A 200 15.46 0.52 10.95
N LEU A 201 14.27 0.67 10.38
CA LEU A 201 13.58 1.95 10.21
C LEU A 201 12.86 2.32 11.50
N ARG A 202 12.81 3.62 11.79
CA ARG A 202 12.45 4.13 13.12
C ARG A 202 10.94 4.32 13.27
N ASN A 203 10.53 4.78 14.46
CA ASN A 203 9.17 5.28 14.64
C ASN A 203 8.83 6.33 13.58
N TRP A 204 7.62 6.26 13.04
CA TRP A 204 7.12 7.03 11.90
C TRP A 204 7.80 6.71 10.56
N SER A 205 8.44 5.54 10.46
CA SER A 205 8.66 4.92 9.16
C SER A 205 7.32 4.41 8.64
N LYS A 206 6.98 4.74 7.39
CA LYS A 206 5.77 4.28 6.70
C LYS A 206 5.97 4.30 5.20
N SER A 207 4.96 3.88 4.43
CA SER A 207 4.84 4.19 3.00
C SER A 207 6.03 3.68 2.17
N GLY A 208 6.31 2.37 2.21
CA GLY A 208 7.44 1.77 1.51
C GLY A 208 7.12 1.38 0.07
N ALA A 209 7.82 1.96 -0.90
CA ALA A 209 7.73 1.63 -2.32
C ALA A 209 9.04 1.01 -2.80
N ALA A 210 9.02 -0.29 -3.12
CA ALA A 210 10.22 -1.06 -3.43
C ALA A 210 10.45 -1.18 -4.95
N LEU A 211 11.71 -1.00 -5.35
CA LEU A 211 12.22 -1.26 -6.69
C LEU A 211 13.37 -2.26 -6.57
N PHE A 212 13.06 -3.52 -6.86
CA PHE A 212 14.05 -4.61 -6.79
C PHE A 212 14.93 -4.64 -8.05
N ALA A 213 16.20 -4.93 -7.86
CA ALA A 213 17.12 -5.21 -8.96
C ALA A 213 16.79 -6.54 -9.62
N SER A 214 16.87 -6.54 -10.93
CA SER A 214 16.65 -7.72 -11.76
C SER A 214 17.58 -7.68 -12.97
N LYS A 215 17.69 -8.81 -13.67
CA LYS A 215 18.44 -8.84 -14.93
C LYS A 215 17.76 -7.97 -15.99
N GLU A 216 16.43 -7.89 -15.96
CA GLU A 216 15.63 -7.13 -16.92
C GLU A 216 15.83 -5.61 -16.76
N ASN A 217 15.97 -5.12 -15.52
CA ASN A 217 16.11 -3.68 -15.28
C ASN A 217 17.55 -3.19 -15.13
N GLY A 218 18.52 -4.10 -14.98
CA GLY A 218 19.95 -3.77 -14.97
C GLY A 218 20.45 -3.09 -13.68
N LEU A 219 19.61 -2.97 -12.66
CA LEU A 219 20.00 -2.39 -11.37
C LEU A 219 20.94 -3.35 -10.62
N THR A 220 21.80 -2.79 -9.78
CA THR A 220 22.77 -3.54 -8.97
C THR A 220 22.41 -3.58 -7.48
N LYS A 221 21.36 -2.88 -7.08
CA LYS A 221 20.86 -2.75 -5.71
C LYS A 221 19.35 -2.71 -5.72
N ASP A 222 18.75 -3.20 -4.64
CA ASP A 222 17.34 -2.97 -4.37
C ASP A 222 17.19 -1.57 -3.75
N TYR A 223 16.10 -0.88 -4.09
CA TYR A 223 15.78 0.44 -3.54
C TYR A 223 14.43 0.39 -2.85
N LEU A 224 14.33 1.02 -1.68
CA LEU A 224 13.08 1.25 -0.97
C LEU A 224 12.93 2.75 -0.75
N PHE A 225 11.91 3.33 -1.38
CA PHE A 225 11.53 4.72 -1.20
C PHE A 225 10.46 4.78 -0.13
N TRP A 226 10.80 5.35 1.03
CA TRP A 226 9.98 5.23 2.22
C TRP A 226 9.80 6.54 2.96
N GLY A 227 8.79 6.55 3.82
CA GLY A 227 8.49 7.63 4.73
C GLY A 227 7.69 8.75 4.07
N ASP A 228 7.37 9.70 4.92
CA ASP A 228 6.69 10.94 4.59
C ASP A 228 7.39 12.13 5.26
N SER A 229 6.67 13.24 5.40
CA SER A 229 7.14 14.42 6.11
C SER A 229 6.97 14.41 7.65
N SER A 230 6.58 13.28 8.26
CA SER A 230 6.32 13.16 9.70
C SER A 230 7.56 12.75 10.49
N TYR A 231 8.36 11.81 9.97
CA TYR A 231 9.64 11.42 10.58
C TYR A 231 10.78 12.39 10.21
N SER A 232 10.83 12.80 8.94
CA SER A 232 11.87 13.65 8.37
C SER A 232 11.25 14.57 7.32
N ASP A 233 11.97 15.50 6.69
CA ASP A 233 11.38 16.48 5.75
C ASP A 233 11.03 15.91 4.35
N GLY A 234 10.87 14.59 4.21
CA GLY A 234 10.37 13.98 2.98
C GLY A 234 10.67 12.49 2.79
N ILE A 235 10.57 12.06 1.54
CA ILE A 235 10.72 10.66 1.12
C ILE A 235 12.20 10.30 1.15
N GLN A 236 12.52 9.26 1.91
CA GLN A 236 13.86 8.75 2.16
C GLN A 236 14.18 7.54 1.29
N ILE A 237 15.46 7.18 1.23
CA ILE A 237 15.96 6.02 0.48
C ILE A 237 16.58 5.03 1.45
N ALA A 238 16.22 3.76 1.31
CA ALA A 238 16.98 2.63 1.83
C ALA A 238 17.43 1.73 0.68
N ILE A 239 18.56 1.04 0.86
CA ILE A 239 19.16 0.15 -0.13
C ILE A 239 19.20 -1.29 0.39
N GLY A 240 18.96 -2.25 -0.49
CA GLY A 240 19.05 -3.68 -0.23
C GLY A 240 20.05 -4.36 -1.16
N GLU A 241 20.49 -5.57 -0.78
CA GLU A 241 21.29 -6.44 -1.63
C GLU A 241 20.37 -7.37 -2.43
N PRO A 242 20.48 -7.41 -3.78
CA PRO A 242 19.59 -8.23 -4.59
C PRO A 242 19.60 -9.70 -4.18
N GLY A 243 18.41 -10.26 -3.95
CA GLY A 243 18.24 -11.66 -3.51
C GLY A 243 18.46 -11.89 -2.02
N LYS A 244 18.70 -10.85 -1.22
CA LYS A 244 18.73 -10.92 0.25
C LYS A 244 17.68 -10.00 0.84
N TRP A 245 16.96 -10.50 1.84
CA TRP A 245 16.06 -9.66 2.62
C TRP A 245 16.86 -8.79 3.59
N GLY A 246 16.52 -7.51 3.66
CA GLY A 246 17.15 -6.55 4.56
C GLY A 246 17.39 -5.21 3.88
N TRP A 247 17.15 -4.14 4.63
CA TRP A 247 17.24 -2.76 4.12
C TRP A 247 18.18 -1.95 4.99
N LYS A 248 19.08 -1.21 4.36
CA LYS A 248 19.96 -0.26 5.04
C LYS A 248 19.55 1.15 4.66
N ASP A 249 19.22 1.96 5.66
CA ASP A 249 18.94 3.38 5.47
C ASP A 249 20.14 4.06 4.77
N TYR A 250 19.86 4.72 3.65
CA TYR A 250 20.85 5.43 2.86
C TYR A 250 21.10 6.86 3.38
N ASN A 251 20.36 7.28 4.42
CA ASN A 251 20.46 8.57 5.12
C ASN A 251 20.36 9.78 4.18
N THR A 252 19.52 9.68 3.16
CA THR A 252 19.27 10.74 2.19
C THR A 252 17.82 10.75 1.73
N TYR A 253 17.43 11.84 1.07
CA TYR A 253 16.09 12.05 0.56
C TYR A 253 16.07 11.81 -0.95
N LEU A 254 15.06 11.09 -1.42
CA LEU A 254 14.67 11.15 -2.83
C LEU A 254 14.01 12.51 -3.11
N LEU A 255 12.99 12.86 -2.32
CA LEU A 255 12.24 14.10 -2.45
C LEU A 255 12.01 14.75 -1.09
N LYS A 256 12.34 16.03 -0.98
CA LYS A 256 11.89 16.88 0.14
C LYS A 256 10.62 17.63 -0.22
N LYS A 257 9.83 18.00 0.80
CA LYS A 257 8.79 19.03 0.65
C LYS A 257 9.41 20.34 0.14
N ARG A 258 8.65 21.12 -0.62
CA ARG A 258 9.09 22.44 -1.09
C ARG A 258 8.71 23.52 -0.08
N ASN A 259 9.66 24.34 0.36
CA ASN A 259 9.43 25.27 1.47
C ASN A 259 8.40 26.39 1.18
N GLU A 260 8.17 26.75 -0.08
CA GLU A 260 7.22 27.82 -0.41
C GLU A 260 5.77 27.29 -0.43
N THR A 261 4.87 27.95 0.30
CA THR A 261 3.46 27.56 0.46
C THR A 261 2.66 27.51 -0.85
N LYS A 262 3.15 28.17 -1.90
CA LYS A 262 2.54 28.12 -3.24
C LYS A 262 2.62 26.73 -3.88
N PHE A 263 3.57 25.89 -3.45
CA PHE A 263 3.74 24.55 -3.97
C PHE A 263 2.74 23.58 -3.33
N PHE A 264 2.25 22.64 -4.14
CA PHE A 264 1.28 21.63 -3.73
C PHE A 264 1.85 20.54 -2.81
N ASP A 265 3.17 20.50 -2.71
CA ASP A 265 3.96 19.58 -1.91
C ASP A 265 4.79 20.32 -0.87
N SER A 266 4.17 21.33 -0.24
CA SER A 266 4.83 22.23 0.71
C SER A 266 4.66 21.84 2.18
N VAL A 267 3.60 21.10 2.51
CA VAL A 267 3.34 20.58 3.86
C VAL A 267 3.87 19.16 4.00
N LEU A 268 3.60 18.32 3.02
CA LEU A 268 3.94 16.90 3.05
C LEU A 268 4.32 16.40 1.66
N VAL A 269 5.28 15.48 1.62
CA VAL A 269 5.49 14.51 0.54
C VAL A 269 5.55 13.12 1.15
N GLU A 270 4.98 12.14 0.46
CA GLU A 270 4.90 10.75 0.89
C GLU A 270 4.98 9.82 -0.32
N SER A 271 5.68 8.70 -0.17
CA SER A 271 5.83 7.71 -1.24
C SER A 271 4.49 7.15 -1.68
N GLY A 272 4.22 7.09 -2.98
CA GLY A 272 3.05 6.42 -3.54
C GLY A 272 3.35 4.94 -3.83
N PRO A 273 2.92 4.39 -4.99
CA PRO A 273 3.27 3.04 -5.43
C PRO A 273 4.75 2.92 -5.81
N SER A 274 5.20 1.67 -5.96
CA SER A 274 6.52 1.36 -6.53
C SER A 274 6.73 1.96 -7.92
N PRO A 275 7.94 2.46 -8.23
CA PRO A 275 8.20 3.05 -9.54
C PRO A 275 7.99 2.05 -10.68
N LEU A 276 7.47 2.53 -11.80
CA LEU A 276 7.30 1.75 -13.03
C LEU A 276 8.28 2.20 -14.10
N LYS A 277 8.93 1.24 -14.77
CA LYS A 277 9.88 1.51 -15.85
C LYS A 277 9.13 2.01 -17.10
N LEU A 278 9.62 3.08 -17.69
CA LEU A 278 9.16 3.66 -18.96
C LEU A 278 9.94 3.05 -20.13
N ASN A 279 9.42 3.19 -21.35
CA ASN A 279 10.10 2.74 -22.57
C ASN A 279 11.43 3.46 -22.81
N THR A 280 11.64 4.63 -22.18
CA THR A 280 12.93 5.34 -22.20
C THR A 280 14.02 4.67 -21.36
N GLY A 281 13.65 3.74 -20.49
CA GLY A 281 14.51 3.15 -19.46
C GLY A 281 14.36 3.79 -18.09
N ASP A 282 13.96 5.06 -18.03
CA ASP A 282 13.74 5.80 -16.77
C ASP A 282 12.49 5.28 -16.02
N TYR A 283 12.30 5.69 -14.77
CA TYR A 283 11.17 5.25 -13.95
C TYR A 283 10.19 6.38 -13.66
N LEU A 284 8.90 6.13 -13.87
CA LEU A 284 7.82 6.95 -13.33
C LEU A 284 7.65 6.64 -11.84
N PHE A 285 7.83 7.65 -11.00
CA PHE A 285 7.56 7.58 -9.56
C PHE A 285 6.42 8.53 -9.19
N ILE A 286 5.34 7.98 -8.66
CA ILE A 286 4.21 8.76 -8.16
C ILE A 286 4.37 9.00 -6.66
N TYR A 287 4.13 10.22 -6.22
CA TYR A 287 4.16 10.58 -4.80
C TYR A 287 2.91 11.35 -4.42
N ASN A 288 2.48 11.16 -3.17
CA ASN A 288 1.40 11.92 -2.56
C ASN A 288 1.97 13.13 -1.84
N SER A 289 1.20 14.21 -1.74
CA SER A 289 1.66 15.45 -1.14
C SER A 289 0.54 16.23 -0.49
N ALA A 290 0.86 17.24 0.31
CA ALA A 290 -0.13 18.17 0.85
C ALA A 290 0.32 19.63 0.79
N ARG A 291 -0.67 20.52 0.72
CA ARG A 291 -0.54 21.96 0.93
C ARG A 291 -1.62 22.47 1.87
N ALA A 292 -1.33 23.57 2.57
CA ALA A 292 -2.31 24.26 3.39
C ALA A 292 -3.12 25.30 2.58
N GLY A 293 -4.18 25.82 3.19
CA GLY A 293 -5.00 26.92 2.66
C GLY A 293 -6.34 26.50 2.05
N TYR A 294 -6.76 25.25 2.26
CA TYR A 294 -8.01 24.69 1.72
C TYR A 294 -8.96 24.32 2.86
N TYR A 295 -9.85 25.25 3.20
CA TYR A 295 -10.78 25.12 4.31
C TYR A 295 -12.10 24.50 3.85
N THR A 296 -12.58 23.49 4.59
CA THR A 296 -13.83 22.76 4.33
C THR A 296 -14.56 22.57 5.66
N ARG A 297 -14.11 21.59 6.45
CA ARG A 297 -14.53 21.42 7.85
C ARG A 297 -13.83 22.42 8.78
N PRO A 298 -14.42 22.80 9.93
CA PRO A 298 -13.92 23.86 10.81
C PRO A 298 -12.46 23.72 11.26
N ASP A 299 -11.97 22.49 11.29
CA ASP A 299 -10.64 22.08 11.74
C ASP A 299 -9.73 21.58 10.60
N TRP A 300 -10.18 21.68 9.34
CA TRP A 300 -9.42 21.19 8.19
C TRP A 300 -8.93 22.31 7.29
N ASN A 301 -7.63 22.35 7.02
CA ASN A 301 -7.00 23.36 6.16
C ASN A 301 -6.06 22.78 5.09
N LEU A 302 -6.05 21.46 4.93
CA LEU A 302 -5.15 20.76 4.02
C LEU A 302 -5.85 20.35 2.72
N GLN A 303 -5.07 20.26 1.66
CA GLN A 303 -5.46 19.53 0.45
C GLN A 303 -4.34 18.58 0.10
N TYR A 304 -4.68 17.29 -0.01
CA TYR A 304 -3.76 16.26 -0.46
C TYR A 304 -3.86 16.12 -1.97
N ASN A 305 -2.72 15.93 -2.61
CA ASN A 305 -2.55 15.97 -4.05
C ASN A 305 -1.63 14.83 -4.47
N ILE A 306 -1.68 14.49 -5.75
CA ILE A 306 -0.78 13.53 -6.38
C ILE A 306 0.22 14.30 -7.24
N GLY A 307 1.50 13.96 -7.16
CA GLY A 307 2.57 14.45 -8.03
C GLY A 307 3.35 13.30 -8.66
N TYR A 308 4.24 13.63 -9.60
CA TYR A 308 5.18 12.68 -10.19
C TYR A 308 6.63 13.17 -10.12
N ALA A 309 7.55 12.23 -10.13
CA ALA A 309 8.96 12.39 -10.45
C ALA A 309 9.37 11.34 -11.50
N ILE A 310 10.38 11.67 -12.32
CA ILE A 310 11.04 10.73 -13.21
C ILE A 310 12.41 10.41 -12.62
N LEU A 311 12.71 9.14 -12.41
CA LEU A 311 13.97 8.67 -11.82
C LEU A 311 14.86 8.07 -12.91
N ALA A 312 16.17 8.25 -12.82
CA ALA A 312 17.09 7.75 -13.83
C ALA A 312 17.12 6.21 -13.90
N GLU A 313 17.24 5.66 -15.11
CA GLU A 313 17.32 4.21 -15.35
C GLU A 313 18.41 3.51 -14.52
N THR A 314 19.61 4.08 -14.53
CA THR A 314 20.82 3.43 -13.99
C THR A 314 21.06 3.74 -12.51
N ASP A 315 20.48 4.84 -12.02
CA ASP A 315 20.54 5.25 -10.62
C ASP A 315 19.21 5.91 -10.21
N PRO A 316 18.24 5.11 -9.73
CA PRO A 316 16.93 5.61 -9.32
C PRO A 316 16.95 6.59 -8.14
N THR A 317 18.12 6.88 -7.55
CA THR A 317 18.25 7.97 -6.57
C THR A 317 18.31 9.35 -7.22
N GLN A 318 18.54 9.42 -8.53
CA GLN A 318 18.62 10.65 -9.30
C GLN A 318 17.25 11.00 -9.90
N VAL A 319 16.72 12.15 -9.50
CA VAL A 319 15.45 12.70 -10.02
C VAL A 319 15.74 13.55 -11.26
N LEU A 320 15.26 13.11 -12.42
CA LEU A 320 15.43 13.76 -13.72
C LEU A 320 14.37 14.84 -13.99
N ASP A 321 13.13 14.58 -13.58
CA ASP A 321 12.04 15.55 -13.64
C ASP A 321 11.16 15.42 -12.39
N ARG A 322 10.50 16.51 -12.00
CA ARG A 322 9.55 16.54 -10.91
C ARG A 322 8.44 17.53 -11.23
N SER A 323 7.20 17.05 -11.13
CA SER A 323 5.99 17.84 -11.35
C SER A 323 6.02 19.21 -10.66
N LYS A 324 5.77 20.27 -11.44
CA LYS A 324 5.73 21.67 -10.94
C LYS A 324 4.35 22.07 -10.40
N ARG A 325 3.31 21.32 -10.78
CA ARG A 325 1.91 21.46 -10.38
C ARG A 325 1.39 20.08 -9.96
N PRO A 326 0.29 20.00 -9.18
CA PRO A 326 -0.37 18.72 -8.94
C PRO A 326 -0.63 18.00 -10.26
N LEU A 327 -0.34 16.71 -10.29
CA LEU A 327 -0.83 15.82 -11.33
C LEU A 327 -2.34 15.58 -11.15
N MET A 328 -2.79 15.50 -9.90
CA MET A 328 -4.20 15.46 -9.54
C MET A 328 -4.44 16.15 -8.19
N SER A 329 -5.57 16.84 -8.08
CA SER A 329 -6.12 17.41 -6.85
C SER A 329 -7.58 16.94 -6.71
N PRO A 330 -8.18 16.96 -5.50
CA PRO A 330 -9.61 16.68 -5.33
C PRO A 330 -10.46 17.67 -6.12
N GLU A 331 -11.40 17.16 -6.92
CA GLU A 331 -12.31 17.97 -7.75
C GLU A 331 -13.76 17.50 -7.67
N LEU A 332 -13.99 16.20 -7.48
CA LEU A 332 -15.33 15.62 -7.38
C LEU A 332 -15.86 15.71 -5.94
N ASP A 333 -17.18 15.79 -5.77
CA ASP A 333 -17.80 15.95 -4.44
C ASP A 333 -17.36 14.87 -3.43
N TRP A 334 -17.17 13.62 -3.89
CA TRP A 334 -16.73 12.50 -3.05
C TRP A 334 -15.20 12.44 -2.82
N GLU A 335 -14.42 13.24 -3.56
CA GLU A 335 -12.99 13.46 -3.31
C GLU A 335 -12.76 14.65 -2.37
N ILE A 336 -13.55 15.71 -2.55
CA ILE A 336 -13.59 16.86 -1.66
C ILE A 336 -14.12 16.43 -0.29
N GLY A 337 -15.16 15.59 -0.25
CA GLY A 337 -15.60 14.93 0.97
C GLY A 337 -16.02 15.88 2.10
N ASP A 338 -16.56 17.05 1.78
CA ASP A 338 -16.93 18.08 2.76
C ASP A 338 -18.27 17.77 3.46
N SER A 339 -18.33 16.62 4.14
CA SER A 339 -19.44 16.23 5.01
C SER A 339 -18.99 15.13 5.98
N ASP A 340 -19.79 14.88 7.02
CA ASP A 340 -19.50 13.85 8.04
C ASP A 340 -19.60 12.41 7.52
N LYS A 341 -20.04 12.22 6.26
CA LYS A 341 -20.00 10.91 5.58
C LYS A 341 -18.56 10.45 5.30
N TYR A 342 -17.58 11.37 5.25
CA TYR A 342 -16.21 11.07 4.86
C TYR A 342 -15.22 11.29 6.03
N LEU A 343 -14.17 10.48 6.08
CA LEU A 343 -13.18 10.55 7.16
C LEU A 343 -12.32 11.82 7.09
N LYS A 344 -11.82 12.19 5.90
CA LYS A 344 -10.91 13.34 5.72
C LYS A 344 -11.26 14.11 4.45
N PRO A 345 -11.65 15.39 4.50
CA PRO A 345 -11.97 16.14 3.29
C PRO A 345 -10.71 16.51 2.50
N ASN A 346 -10.87 16.86 1.23
CA ASN A 346 -9.82 17.30 0.32
C ASN A 346 -8.65 16.31 0.20
N VAL A 347 -8.95 15.02 0.04
CA VAL A 347 -7.91 13.98 -0.12
C VAL A 347 -8.06 13.25 -1.44
N VAL A 348 -6.95 13.18 -2.19
CA VAL A 348 -6.69 12.15 -3.20
C VAL A 348 -5.30 11.58 -2.95
N PHE A 349 -5.18 10.25 -2.93
CA PHE A 349 -3.98 9.57 -2.46
C PHE A 349 -3.73 8.26 -3.23
N LEU A 350 -2.69 8.19 -4.07
CA LEU A 350 -2.44 7.09 -5.00
C LEU A 350 -1.42 6.10 -4.45
N GLU A 351 -1.79 4.82 -4.41
CA GLU A 351 -0.96 3.75 -3.80
C GLU A 351 -0.83 2.48 -4.65
N GLY A 352 -1.67 2.36 -5.68
CA GLY A 352 -1.57 1.31 -6.67
C GLY A 352 -1.33 1.91 -8.05
N LEU A 353 -0.37 1.34 -8.79
CA LEU A 353 -0.13 1.66 -10.19
C LEU A 353 0.40 0.43 -10.91
N ILE A 354 -0.12 0.18 -12.12
CA ILE A 354 0.36 -0.85 -13.05
C ILE A 354 0.35 -0.27 -14.47
N PRO A 355 1.05 -0.88 -15.44
CA PRO A 355 0.79 -0.62 -16.85
C PRO A 355 -0.71 -0.78 -17.16
N ASP A 356 -1.32 0.15 -17.89
CA ASP A 356 -2.75 0.05 -18.21
C ASP A 356 -2.99 -1.19 -19.10
N PRO A 357 -3.84 -2.13 -18.69
CA PRO A 357 -4.12 -3.34 -19.47
C PRO A 357 -4.66 -3.06 -20.87
N ASP A 358 -5.35 -1.92 -21.06
CA ASP A 358 -5.88 -1.47 -22.34
C ASP A 358 -4.89 -0.55 -23.10
N GLY A 359 -3.67 -0.38 -22.58
CA GLY A 359 -2.74 0.65 -23.03
C GLY A 359 -3.39 2.04 -23.01
N CYS A 360 -3.06 2.87 -23.99
CA CYS A 360 -3.65 4.21 -24.11
C CYS A 360 -5.03 4.26 -24.80
N LYS A 361 -5.68 3.11 -25.07
CA LYS A 361 -6.93 3.05 -25.85
C LYS A 361 -8.06 3.94 -25.31
N TYR A 362 -8.16 4.06 -23.99
CA TYR A 362 -9.20 4.85 -23.30
C TYR A 362 -8.64 6.13 -22.66
N ALA A 363 -7.41 6.51 -23.01
CA ALA A 363 -6.78 7.75 -22.57
C ALA A 363 -6.98 8.87 -23.61
N ASN A 364 -7.37 10.05 -23.15
CA ASN A 364 -7.51 11.26 -23.96
C ASN A 364 -6.15 11.95 -24.12
N VAL A 365 -5.19 11.25 -24.75
CA VAL A 365 -3.81 11.73 -24.89
C VAL A 365 -3.77 13.06 -25.66
N SER A 366 -4.44 13.12 -26.81
CA SER A 366 -4.51 14.34 -27.64
C SER A 366 -5.09 15.53 -26.87
N GLY A 367 -6.21 15.34 -26.17
CA GLY A 367 -6.85 16.42 -25.42
C GLY A 367 -6.07 16.89 -24.20
N LEU A 368 -5.23 16.05 -23.61
CA LEU A 368 -4.48 16.37 -22.38
C LEU A 368 -3.05 16.83 -22.65
N LEU A 369 -2.37 16.23 -23.62
CA LEU A 369 -0.98 16.50 -23.94
C LEU A 369 -0.83 17.21 -25.30
N GLY A 370 -1.65 16.86 -26.28
CA GLY A 370 -1.57 17.32 -27.67
C GLY A 370 -1.33 16.17 -28.66
N ASP A 371 -1.75 16.34 -29.91
CA ASP A 371 -1.65 15.30 -30.96
C ASP A 371 -0.23 14.80 -31.19
N GLN A 372 0.77 15.67 -31.04
CA GLN A 372 2.19 15.34 -31.23
C GLN A 372 2.75 14.35 -30.20
N TYR A 373 1.99 14.02 -29.16
CA TYR A 373 2.39 13.10 -28.08
C TYR A 373 1.72 11.74 -28.16
N VAL A 374 0.76 11.54 -29.07
CA VAL A 374 -0.05 10.32 -29.13
C VAL A 374 0.82 9.09 -29.42
N ASP A 375 1.74 9.19 -30.37
CA ASP A 375 2.53 8.03 -30.84
C ASP A 375 3.56 7.55 -29.81
N ASN A 376 3.95 8.42 -28.87
CA ASN A 376 4.96 8.13 -27.84
C ASN A 376 4.34 7.94 -26.46
N ALA A 377 3.02 7.85 -26.36
CA ALA A 377 2.33 7.79 -25.08
C ALA A 377 2.35 6.38 -24.48
N GLU A 378 2.68 6.33 -23.20
CA GLU A 378 2.59 5.18 -22.32
C GLU A 378 1.51 5.47 -21.27
N CYS A 379 0.63 4.52 -21.02
CA CYS A 379 -0.47 4.69 -20.08
C CYS A 379 -0.39 3.67 -18.95
N PHE A 380 -0.64 4.17 -17.75
CA PHE A 380 -0.61 3.41 -16.51
C PHE A 380 -1.96 3.54 -15.82
N PHE A 381 -2.51 2.42 -15.36
CA PHE A 381 -3.73 2.40 -14.58
C PHE A 381 -3.37 2.47 -13.09
N GLY A 382 -3.98 3.41 -12.37
CA GLY A 382 -3.78 3.60 -10.94
C GLY A 382 -5.09 3.65 -10.17
N VAL A 383 -5.01 3.33 -8.89
CA VAL A 383 -6.10 3.48 -7.92
C VAL A 383 -5.68 4.43 -6.82
N TYR A 384 -6.62 5.27 -6.40
CA TYR A 384 -6.39 6.27 -5.37
C TYR A 384 -7.49 6.24 -4.31
N GLY A 385 -7.11 6.39 -3.05
CA GLY A 385 -8.03 6.73 -1.98
C GLY A 385 -8.52 8.17 -2.15
N ALA A 386 -9.79 8.39 -1.85
CA ALA A 386 -10.39 9.71 -1.86
C ALA A 386 -11.18 9.94 -0.57
N ALA A 387 -10.98 11.12 -0.02
CA ALA A 387 -11.51 11.56 1.26
C ALA A 387 -11.31 10.58 2.45
N ASP A 388 -10.27 9.74 2.39
CA ASP A 388 -10.05 8.56 3.25
C ASP A 388 -11.31 7.70 3.41
N SER A 389 -12.07 7.49 2.34
CA SER A 389 -13.37 6.80 2.44
C SER A 389 -13.73 5.94 1.24
N ASN A 390 -13.30 6.33 0.05
CA ASN A 390 -13.66 5.64 -1.19
C ASN A 390 -12.43 5.42 -2.06
N LEU A 391 -12.54 4.51 -3.04
CA LEU A 391 -11.53 4.35 -4.10
C LEU A 391 -11.99 4.97 -5.41
N GLY A 392 -11.09 5.73 -6.01
CA GLY A 392 -11.14 6.12 -7.41
C GLY A 392 -10.14 5.37 -8.28
N ALA A 393 -10.25 5.58 -9.58
CA ALA A 393 -9.30 5.09 -10.56
C ALA A 393 -8.87 6.20 -11.52
N VAL A 394 -7.61 6.17 -11.93
CA VAL A 394 -6.97 7.18 -12.76
C VAL A 394 -6.08 6.52 -13.80
N ARG A 395 -6.00 7.11 -14.99
CA ARG A 395 -4.97 6.81 -15.98
C ARG A 395 -3.88 7.87 -15.91
N ILE A 396 -2.65 7.46 -15.68
CA ILE A 396 -1.47 8.31 -15.80
C ILE A 396 -0.89 8.12 -17.19
N ILE A 397 -0.74 9.21 -17.92
CA ILE A 397 -0.26 9.24 -19.30
C ILE A 397 1.12 9.88 -19.27
N VAL A 398 2.12 9.19 -19.79
CA VAL A 398 3.48 9.70 -19.94
C VAL A 398 3.83 9.70 -21.42
N SER A 399 4.35 10.81 -21.93
CA SER A 399 4.91 10.88 -23.28
C SER A 399 6.22 11.65 -23.25
N THR A 400 7.06 11.40 -24.25
CA THR A 400 8.30 12.17 -24.45
C THR A 400 8.18 13.10 -25.66
N GLU A 401 8.78 14.28 -25.55
CA GLU A 401 9.20 15.06 -26.70
C GLU A 401 10.46 14.38 -27.27
N THR A 402 10.30 13.35 -28.10
CA THR A 402 11.45 12.97 -28.93
C THR A 402 11.76 14.17 -29.82
N PRO A 403 13.02 14.63 -29.93
CA PRO A 403 13.37 15.58 -30.97
C PRO A 403 12.93 14.97 -32.30
N PRO A 404 12.26 15.73 -33.19
CA PRO A 404 11.84 15.18 -34.47
C PRO A 404 13.06 14.58 -35.17
N THR A 405 13.01 13.29 -35.47
CA THR A 405 14.07 12.55 -36.17
C THR A 405 14.22 12.99 -37.63
N ASN A 406 13.43 13.96 -38.08
CA ASN A 406 13.57 14.60 -39.37
C ASN A 406 13.54 16.13 -39.19
N PRO A 407 14.57 16.87 -39.64
CA PRO A 407 14.38 18.27 -39.97
C PRO A 407 13.23 18.37 -40.97
N PRO A 408 12.33 19.37 -40.88
CA PRO A 408 11.39 19.62 -41.96
C PRO A 408 12.17 19.71 -43.28
N PRO A 409 11.66 19.14 -44.39
CA PRO A 409 12.34 19.25 -45.68
C PRO A 409 12.64 20.72 -45.93
N PRO A 410 13.84 21.07 -46.45
CA PRO A 410 14.18 22.45 -46.69
C PRO A 410 13.08 23.07 -47.53
N THR A 411 12.34 24.02 -46.95
CA THR A 411 11.35 24.82 -47.65
C THR A 411 12.08 25.45 -48.82
N THR A 412 11.79 24.94 -50.02
CA THR A 412 12.32 25.49 -51.26
C THR A 412 11.56 26.78 -51.48
N THR A 413 12.04 27.86 -50.85
CA THR A 413 11.58 29.21 -51.12
C THR A 413 12.01 29.53 -52.55
N THR A 414 11.15 29.21 -53.51
CA THR A 414 11.24 29.74 -54.86
C THR A 414 10.99 31.24 -54.76
N LEU A 415 12.05 32.00 -54.96
CA LEU A 415 12.03 33.46 -54.99
C LEU A 415 11.18 33.90 -56.20
N PRO A 416 10.09 34.69 -56.03
CA PRO A 416 9.41 35.28 -57.17
C PRO A 416 10.30 36.38 -57.74
N THR A 417 10.69 36.23 -58.99
CA THR A 417 11.35 37.26 -59.77
C THR A 417 10.28 38.21 -60.32
N THR A 418 10.07 39.37 -59.69
CA THR A 418 9.37 40.50 -60.34
C THR A 418 9.90 41.85 -59.85
N THR A 419 10.73 42.42 -60.71
CA THR A 419 10.81 43.82 -61.17
C THR A 419 10.42 44.95 -60.19
N LYS A 420 11.42 45.76 -59.83
CA LYS A 420 11.25 47.10 -59.25
C LYS A 420 10.52 48.04 -60.21
N THR A 421 9.54 48.80 -59.70
CA THR A 421 9.31 50.19 -60.13
C THR A 421 8.98 51.03 -58.90
N ALA A 422 9.51 52.25 -58.90
CA ALA A 422 9.76 53.08 -57.75
C ALA A 422 8.54 53.84 -57.20
N SER A 423 8.62 54.04 -55.88
CA SER A 423 8.45 55.31 -55.14
C SER A 423 7.04 55.87 -54.90
N ILE A 424 6.72 56.12 -53.62
CA ILE A 424 6.69 57.47 -53.01
C ILE A 424 6.61 57.33 -51.48
N THR A 425 7.40 58.18 -50.84
CA THR A 425 7.63 58.41 -49.41
C THR A 425 6.42 59.05 -48.72
N THR A 426 6.16 58.70 -47.46
CA THR A 426 5.97 59.71 -46.40
C THR A 426 6.20 59.12 -45.01
N THR A 427 7.25 59.63 -44.39
CA THR A 427 7.66 59.45 -43.01
C THR A 427 6.84 60.37 -42.11
N ALA A 428 6.46 59.91 -40.90
CA ALA A 428 6.53 60.73 -39.70
C ALA A 428 6.40 59.87 -38.45
N SER A 429 7.47 59.88 -37.66
CA SER A 429 7.54 59.48 -36.26
C SER A 429 6.93 60.55 -35.36
N THR A 430 6.41 60.18 -34.19
CA THR A 430 6.83 60.80 -32.92
C THR A 430 6.46 59.96 -31.70
N THR A 431 7.48 59.79 -30.87
CA THR A 431 7.52 59.40 -29.46
C THR A 431 6.79 60.38 -28.55
N THR A 432 6.20 59.91 -27.44
CA THR A 432 6.53 60.42 -26.08
C THR A 432 5.93 59.61 -24.93
N THR A 433 6.76 59.53 -23.89
CA THR A 433 6.66 59.12 -22.49
C THR A 433 5.49 59.70 -21.68
N SER A 434 5.02 58.97 -20.65
CA SER A 434 5.08 59.37 -19.23
C SER A 434 4.16 58.51 -18.33
N ALA A 435 4.35 58.68 -17.02
CA ALA A 435 4.05 57.75 -15.95
C ALA A 435 2.76 58.05 -15.15
N GLN A 436 2.51 57.16 -14.18
CA GLN A 436 1.80 57.35 -12.90
C GLN A 436 0.28 57.08 -12.78
N THR A 437 0.03 56.04 -11.96
CA THR A 437 -0.95 55.93 -10.85
C THR A 437 -2.45 55.98 -11.09
N SER A 438 -3.11 55.04 -10.39
CA SER A 438 -4.40 55.12 -9.70
C SER A 438 -5.51 54.19 -10.21
N SER A 439 -5.85 53.26 -9.32
CA SER A 439 -7.18 52.69 -9.02
C SER A 439 -8.34 52.96 -9.97
N SER A 440 -8.99 51.88 -10.42
CA SER A 440 -10.40 51.88 -10.82
C SER A 440 -10.98 50.44 -10.78
N PRO A 441 -12.32 50.29 -10.72
CA PRO A 441 -12.98 49.53 -9.65
C PRO A 441 -13.45 48.13 -10.02
N VAL A 442 -13.75 47.36 -8.97
CA VAL A 442 -14.40 46.04 -8.97
C VAL A 442 -15.84 46.15 -9.51
N PRO A 443 -16.30 45.26 -10.42
CA PRO A 443 -17.69 45.19 -10.85
C PRO A 443 -18.59 44.53 -9.78
N PRO A 444 -19.87 44.91 -9.64
CA PRO A 444 -20.73 44.42 -8.56
C PRO A 444 -21.15 42.96 -8.77
N VAL A 445 -20.98 42.17 -7.72
CA VAL A 445 -21.51 40.80 -7.57
C VAL A 445 -23.00 40.87 -7.26
N THR A 446 -23.80 40.12 -8.01
CA THR A 446 -25.24 39.96 -7.83
C THR A 446 -25.52 38.84 -6.83
N ILE A 447 -26.20 39.14 -5.72
CA ILE A 447 -26.63 38.18 -4.69
C ILE A 447 -28.11 37.81 -4.96
N PRO A 448 -28.48 36.52 -5.09
CA PRO A 448 -29.88 36.12 -5.11
C PRO A 448 -30.47 36.14 -3.69
N THR A 449 -31.60 36.82 -3.54
CA THR A 449 -32.39 36.97 -2.30
C THR A 449 -33.37 35.80 -2.14
N VAL A 450 -33.35 35.15 -0.97
CA VAL A 450 -34.34 34.14 -0.55
C VAL A 450 -35.48 34.85 0.21
N PRO A 451 -36.77 34.57 -0.05
CA PRO A 451 -37.87 35.20 0.68
C PRO A 451 -38.09 34.55 2.06
N ILE A 452 -38.19 35.41 3.07
CA ILE A 452 -38.60 35.09 4.44
C ILE A 452 -40.14 34.95 4.49
N ALA A 453 -40.64 33.78 4.88
CA ALA A 453 -42.05 33.57 5.20
C ALA A 453 -42.26 33.55 6.73
N LYS A 454 -43.30 34.27 7.15
CA LYS A 454 -43.64 34.65 8.52
C LYS A 454 -44.18 33.49 9.36
N THR A 455 -43.75 33.46 10.61
CA THR A 455 -44.28 32.68 11.73
C THR A 455 -45.72 33.08 12.03
N THR A 456 -46.63 32.11 12.18
CA THR A 456 -47.93 32.32 12.83
C THR A 456 -48.26 31.13 13.71
N THR A 457 -48.39 31.43 15.00
CA THR A 457 -48.71 30.54 16.12
C THR A 457 -50.15 30.04 16.03
N THR A 458 -50.40 28.76 16.29
CA THR A 458 -51.72 28.29 16.76
C THR A 458 -51.59 27.16 17.78
N LYS A 459 -52.48 27.24 18.77
CA LYS A 459 -52.57 26.52 20.05
C LYS A 459 -52.85 25.02 19.93
N GLU A 460 -52.30 24.26 20.87
CA GLU A 460 -52.75 22.94 21.33
C GLU A 460 -54.08 22.99 22.09
N THR A 461 -54.93 21.95 21.97
CA THR A 461 -55.59 21.14 23.05
C THR A 461 -56.49 20.02 22.45
N PRO A 462 -56.92 18.96 23.17
CA PRO A 462 -56.48 17.56 22.88
C PRO A 462 -57.60 16.45 22.86
N VAL A 463 -57.16 15.17 22.79
CA VAL A 463 -57.82 13.89 23.25
C VAL A 463 -58.82 13.24 22.22
N PRO A 464 -58.99 11.89 22.09
CA PRO A 464 -58.70 10.80 23.04
C PRO A 464 -57.88 9.56 22.60
N THR A 465 -57.33 9.00 23.66
CA THR A 465 -56.96 7.62 23.99
C THR A 465 -57.91 6.54 23.48
N SER A 466 -57.35 5.47 22.92
CA SER A 466 -57.92 4.11 22.99
C SER A 466 -56.82 3.08 23.26
N THR A 467 -56.78 2.63 24.51
CA THR A 467 -56.17 1.39 24.99
C THR A 467 -56.80 0.16 24.33
N VAL A 468 -56.02 -0.84 23.87
CA VAL A 468 -56.32 -2.28 24.02
C VAL A 468 -55.04 -3.13 23.88
N SER A 469 -54.79 -3.90 24.95
CA SER A 469 -54.12 -5.21 25.14
C SER A 469 -52.69 -5.50 24.65
N GLU A 470 -51.86 -5.81 25.64
CA GLU A 470 -50.73 -6.75 25.59
C GLU A 470 -51.15 -8.09 24.98
N ALA A 471 -50.37 -8.55 24.01
CA ALA A 471 -50.29 -9.96 23.62
C ALA A 471 -48.82 -10.36 23.62
N SER A 472 -48.45 -11.21 24.57
CA SER A 472 -47.15 -11.86 24.69
C SER A 472 -46.94 -12.84 23.54
N VAL A 473 -46.06 -12.51 22.60
CA VAL A 473 -45.58 -13.46 21.59
C VAL A 473 -44.30 -14.11 22.10
N SER A 474 -44.43 -15.37 22.52
CA SER A 474 -43.33 -16.26 22.88
C SER A 474 -42.69 -16.79 21.59
N ILE A 475 -41.41 -16.48 21.39
CA ILE A 475 -40.61 -17.02 20.29
C ILE A 475 -40.02 -18.34 20.77
N THR A 476 -40.66 -19.45 20.41
CA THR A 476 -40.13 -20.81 20.58
C THR A 476 -39.16 -21.17 19.46
N SER A 477 -37.98 -21.66 19.82
CA SER A 477 -36.93 -22.17 18.93
C SER A 477 -37.43 -23.33 18.06
N PRO A 478 -36.99 -23.46 16.78
CA PRO A 478 -37.37 -24.60 15.95
C PRO A 478 -36.68 -25.89 16.42
N THR A 479 -37.49 -26.93 16.65
CA THR A 479 -37.06 -28.30 16.95
C THR A 479 -36.67 -29.01 15.65
N PRO A 480 -35.59 -29.83 15.61
CA PRO A 480 -35.20 -30.56 14.40
C PRO A 480 -36.20 -31.70 14.07
N PRO A 481 -36.36 -32.07 12.79
CA PRO A 481 -37.29 -33.13 12.37
C PRO A 481 -36.78 -34.54 12.75
N PRO A 482 -37.67 -35.54 12.82
CA PRO A 482 -37.36 -36.85 13.40
C PRO A 482 -36.46 -37.69 12.49
N THR A 483 -35.46 -38.32 13.11
CA THR A 483 -34.53 -39.27 12.49
C THR A 483 -35.30 -40.47 11.96
N THR A 484 -35.32 -40.66 10.64
CA THR A 484 -35.83 -41.89 10.02
C THR A 484 -34.69 -42.91 9.98
N THR A 485 -34.81 -43.94 10.81
CA THR A 485 -33.93 -45.09 10.85
C THR A 485 -34.05 -45.86 9.53
N THR A 486 -33.02 -45.82 8.70
CA THR A 486 -32.87 -46.77 7.60
C THR A 486 -31.59 -47.55 7.81
N THR A 487 -31.76 -48.79 8.24
CA THR A 487 -30.73 -49.82 8.32
C THR A 487 -30.26 -50.20 6.93
N THR A 488 -29.00 -49.91 6.63
CA THR A 488 -28.20 -50.71 5.70
C THR A 488 -26.81 -50.86 6.29
N SER A 489 -26.52 -52.09 6.72
CA SER A 489 -25.22 -52.55 7.16
C SER A 489 -24.25 -52.66 5.98
N ASP A 490 -22.97 -52.53 6.32
CA ASP A 490 -21.80 -53.04 5.58
C ASP A 490 -21.29 -52.22 4.39
N ALA A 491 -20.55 -51.15 4.73
CA ALA A 491 -19.33 -50.80 4.03
C ALA A 491 -18.26 -50.37 5.05
N ASN A 492 -17.17 -51.14 5.13
CA ASN A 492 -15.96 -50.86 5.89
C ASN A 492 -15.43 -49.45 5.58
N THR A 493 -15.88 -48.46 6.36
CA THR A 493 -15.40 -47.09 6.23
C THR A 493 -14.16 -46.99 7.10
N LYS A 494 -13.00 -47.16 6.49
CA LYS A 494 -11.71 -46.80 7.09
C LYS A 494 -11.84 -45.32 7.50
N VAL A 495 -11.94 -45.04 8.79
CA VAL A 495 -11.97 -43.67 9.30
C VAL A 495 -10.63 -43.05 8.91
N LEU A 496 -10.64 -42.27 7.83
CA LEU A 496 -9.50 -41.46 7.45
C LEU A 496 -9.41 -40.36 8.51
N ASN A 497 -8.46 -40.51 9.44
CA ASN A 497 -8.00 -39.40 10.25
C ASN A 497 -7.53 -38.30 9.31
N ARG A 498 -8.43 -37.33 9.04
CA ARG A 498 -8.14 -36.21 8.17
C ARG A 498 -7.31 -35.21 8.98
N LEU A 499 -6.06 -35.06 8.59
CA LEU A 499 -5.21 -33.97 9.08
C LEU A 499 -5.84 -32.64 8.63
N LEU A 500 -6.38 -31.90 9.60
CA LEU A 500 -7.07 -30.63 9.32
C LEU A 500 -6.08 -29.48 9.16
N PHE A 501 -4.97 -29.52 9.89
CA PHE A 501 -4.00 -28.43 9.93
C PHE A 501 -2.66 -28.91 10.51
N VAL A 502 -1.55 -28.39 9.98
CA VAL A 502 -0.21 -28.55 10.57
C VAL A 502 0.35 -27.16 10.81
N HIS A 503 0.86 -26.92 12.02
CA HIS A 503 1.57 -25.70 12.36
C HIS A 503 2.98 -26.08 12.81
N ALA A 504 3.99 -25.51 12.15
CA ALA A 504 5.36 -25.57 12.64
C ALA A 504 5.56 -24.42 13.65
N ILE A 505 5.92 -24.76 14.88
CA ILE A 505 6.18 -23.78 15.94
C ILE A 505 7.68 -23.79 16.23
N TRP A 506 8.33 -22.65 16.00
CA TRP A 506 9.71 -22.43 16.43
C TRP A 506 9.70 -21.90 17.86
N ARG A 507 10.04 -22.76 18.81
CA ARG A 507 10.02 -22.46 20.26
C ARG A 507 11.33 -21.86 20.79
N ASN A 508 12.12 -21.24 19.93
CA ASN A 508 13.39 -20.63 20.31
C ASN A 508 13.21 -19.12 20.29
N GLY A 509 12.99 -18.54 21.48
CA GLY A 509 13.22 -17.11 21.68
C GLY A 509 14.71 -16.81 21.67
N ASP A 510 15.05 -15.53 21.69
CA ASP A 510 16.44 -15.05 21.84
C ASP A 510 17.11 -15.68 23.07
N ARG A 511 18.33 -16.21 22.88
CA ARG A 511 19.06 -16.99 23.90
C ARG A 511 20.54 -16.64 23.88
N THR A 512 21.19 -16.85 25.01
CA THR A 512 22.65 -16.92 25.04
C THR A 512 23.13 -18.11 24.18
N PRO A 513 24.36 -18.06 23.64
CA PRO A 513 24.92 -19.15 22.86
C PRO A 513 24.85 -20.49 23.60
N LEU A 514 24.71 -21.60 22.87
CA LEU A 514 24.75 -22.94 23.47
C LEU A 514 26.18 -23.36 23.82
N ASP A 515 27.15 -22.84 23.09
CA ASP A 515 28.58 -23.07 23.27
C ASP A 515 29.35 -21.92 22.60
N THR A 516 30.61 -21.74 22.98
CA THR A 516 31.52 -20.77 22.37
C THR A 516 32.49 -21.44 21.41
N PHE A 517 33.22 -20.65 20.62
CA PHE A 517 34.30 -21.14 19.76
C PHE A 517 35.68 -20.84 20.35
N PRO A 518 36.74 -21.60 20.01
CA PRO A 518 38.03 -21.58 20.74
C PRO A 518 38.75 -20.23 20.84
N ASN A 519 38.43 -19.26 19.97
CA ASN A 519 39.04 -17.93 19.94
C ASN A 519 37.98 -16.81 20.11
N ASP A 520 36.87 -17.08 20.79
CA ASP A 520 35.82 -16.10 21.01
C ASP A 520 36.37 -14.91 21.83
N PRO A 521 36.43 -13.69 21.25
CA PRO A 521 36.98 -12.52 21.94
C PRO A 521 35.97 -11.89 22.93
N SER A 522 34.73 -12.37 22.97
CA SER A 522 33.72 -11.87 23.89
C SER A 522 33.95 -12.40 25.31
N THR A 523 33.93 -11.50 26.29
CA THR A 523 33.84 -11.87 27.70
C THR A 523 32.43 -12.41 27.91
N ASN A 524 32.29 -13.68 28.35
CA ASN A 524 31.04 -14.42 28.60
C ASN A 524 30.11 -13.80 29.66
N ASP A 525 29.93 -12.48 29.65
CA ASP A 525 29.06 -11.75 30.56
C ASP A 525 27.76 -11.45 29.83
N TRP A 526 26.83 -12.42 29.89
CA TRP A 526 25.49 -12.31 29.34
C TRP A 526 24.51 -11.79 30.38
N ASP A 527 24.90 -10.74 31.12
CA ASP A 527 24.11 -10.14 32.21
C ASP A 527 23.70 -11.18 33.29
N GLY A 528 24.58 -12.14 33.58
CA GLY A 528 24.35 -13.19 34.56
C GLY A 528 23.54 -14.40 34.08
N LEU A 529 23.21 -14.50 32.79
CA LEU A 529 22.55 -15.66 32.19
C LEU A 529 23.54 -16.77 31.84
N GLU A 530 23.14 -18.03 32.06
CA GLU A 530 23.92 -19.21 31.65
C GLU A 530 23.78 -19.48 30.14
N MET A 531 24.70 -20.26 29.57
CA MET A 531 24.67 -20.63 28.15
C MET A 531 23.40 -21.41 27.79
N GLY A 532 22.76 -21.03 26.69
CA GLY A 532 21.49 -21.59 26.22
C GLY A 532 20.23 -21.09 26.92
N GLU A 533 20.35 -20.23 27.94
CA GLU A 533 19.20 -19.62 28.60
C GLU A 533 18.52 -18.56 27.73
N LEU A 534 17.22 -18.35 27.95
CA LEU A 534 16.48 -17.26 27.29
C LEU A 534 16.97 -15.94 27.85
N THR A 535 17.24 -14.98 26.96
CA THR A 535 17.40 -13.59 27.36
C THR A 535 16.06 -13.01 27.79
N GLU A 536 16.07 -11.84 28.44
CA GLU A 536 14.82 -11.14 28.77
C GLU A 536 13.96 -10.89 27.50
N LEU A 537 14.61 -10.56 26.38
CA LEU A 537 13.98 -10.46 25.08
C LEU A 537 13.36 -11.80 24.65
N GLY A 538 14.10 -12.91 24.78
CA GLY A 538 13.60 -14.24 24.45
C GLY A 538 12.41 -14.67 25.32
N MET A 539 12.43 -14.37 26.61
CA MET A 539 11.29 -14.63 27.51
C MET A 539 10.06 -13.85 27.08
N ARG A 540 10.23 -12.56 26.74
CA ARG A 540 9.15 -11.72 26.24
C ARG A 540 8.58 -12.23 24.92
N GLN A 541 9.44 -12.63 23.97
CA GLN A 541 9.01 -13.23 22.70
C GLN A 541 8.18 -14.50 22.91
N GLN A 542 8.57 -15.37 23.86
CA GLN A 542 7.81 -16.58 24.18
C GLN A 542 6.48 -16.26 24.86
N PHE A 543 6.44 -15.24 25.73
CA PHE A 543 5.21 -14.77 26.35
C PHE A 543 4.22 -14.20 25.32
N GLU A 544 4.70 -13.33 24.42
CA GLU A 544 3.90 -12.75 23.33
C GLU A 544 3.41 -13.84 22.36
N LEU A 545 4.24 -14.84 22.04
CA LEU A 545 3.82 -16.01 21.26
C LEU A 545 2.70 -16.79 21.96
N GLY A 546 2.80 -16.98 23.27
CA GLY A 546 1.75 -17.60 24.08
C GLY A 546 0.44 -16.81 24.07
N GLN A 547 0.52 -15.48 24.16
CA GLN A 547 -0.65 -14.59 24.04
C GLN A 547 -1.31 -14.73 22.67
N ARG A 548 -0.53 -14.72 21.58
CA ARG A 548 -1.03 -14.93 20.21
C ARG A 548 -1.73 -16.28 20.05
N PHE A 549 -1.20 -17.36 20.64
CA PHE A 549 -1.87 -18.65 20.60
C PHE A 549 -3.17 -18.66 21.39
N ARG A 550 -3.22 -17.99 22.54
CA ARG A 550 -4.46 -17.82 23.29
C ARG A 550 -5.47 -17.02 22.48
N GLU A 551 -5.07 -15.93 21.86
CA GLU A 551 -5.93 -15.13 20.99
C GLU A 551 -6.51 -15.95 19.84
N GLN A 552 -5.64 -16.66 19.14
CA GLN A 552 -6.00 -17.42 17.95
C GLN A 552 -6.87 -18.64 18.23
N TYR A 553 -6.61 -19.39 19.31
CA TYR A 553 -7.24 -20.69 19.55
C TYR A 553 -8.23 -20.72 20.70
N VAL A 554 -8.24 -19.69 21.56
CA VAL A 554 -9.05 -19.66 22.79
C VAL A 554 -10.05 -18.51 22.81
N THR A 555 -9.67 -17.29 22.38
CA THR A 555 -10.50 -16.09 22.62
C THR A 555 -11.12 -15.44 21.39
N ARG A 556 -10.64 -15.67 20.16
CA ARG A 556 -11.30 -15.14 18.95
C ARG A 556 -12.72 -15.69 18.84
N SER A 557 -13.71 -14.82 19.01
CA SER A 557 -15.15 -15.15 18.99
C SER A 557 -15.74 -15.27 17.59
N ASP A 558 -14.98 -14.88 16.57
CA ASP A 558 -15.36 -14.86 15.15
C ASP A 558 -14.94 -16.15 14.40
N LYS A 559 -14.13 -17.02 15.02
CA LYS A 559 -13.83 -18.38 14.56
C LYS A 559 -14.19 -19.36 15.69
N MET A 560 -14.58 -20.59 15.36
CA MET A 560 -14.92 -21.61 16.37
C MET A 560 -13.82 -21.66 17.44
N MET A 561 -14.19 -21.46 18.72
CA MET A 561 -13.30 -21.64 19.86
C MET A 561 -12.70 -23.06 19.80
N PHE A 562 -11.45 -23.16 19.39
CA PHE A 562 -10.81 -24.44 19.10
C PHE A 562 -10.35 -25.15 20.38
N LEU A 563 -9.92 -24.37 21.38
CA LEU A 563 -9.52 -24.84 22.71
C LEU A 563 -10.38 -24.17 23.78
N ASN A 564 -10.60 -24.88 24.88
CA ASN A 564 -11.34 -24.34 26.01
C ASN A 564 -10.62 -23.14 26.65
N SER A 565 -11.39 -22.17 27.17
CA SER A 565 -10.86 -21.00 27.90
C SER A 565 -10.04 -21.38 29.14
N THR A 566 -10.33 -22.55 29.69
CA THR A 566 -9.62 -23.21 30.79
C THR A 566 -8.86 -24.42 30.24
N PHE A 567 -7.59 -24.56 30.60
CA PHE A 567 -6.77 -25.69 30.15
C PHE A 567 -7.40 -27.04 30.51
N ARG A 568 -7.55 -27.93 29.52
CA ARG A 568 -7.96 -29.32 29.71
C ARG A 568 -6.91 -30.24 29.11
N SER A 569 -6.32 -31.09 29.95
CA SER A 569 -5.18 -31.94 29.54
C SER A 569 -5.52 -32.99 28.49
N ASN A 570 -6.79 -33.33 28.29
CA ASN A 570 -7.26 -34.25 27.27
C ASN A 570 -7.56 -33.59 25.91
N GLU A 571 -7.52 -32.26 25.81
CA GLU A 571 -7.69 -31.51 24.56
C GLU A 571 -6.35 -31.27 23.83
N ILE A 572 -5.24 -31.33 24.55
CA ILE A 572 -3.91 -31.00 24.03
C ILE A 572 -2.98 -32.19 24.26
N TYR A 573 -2.52 -32.80 23.17
CA TYR A 573 -1.48 -33.82 23.19
C TYR A 573 -0.17 -33.22 22.68
N ILE A 574 0.88 -33.27 23.51
CA ILE A 574 2.21 -32.73 23.20
C ILE A 574 3.17 -33.90 23.10
N ARG A 575 3.76 -34.11 21.92
CA ARG A 575 4.81 -35.10 21.71
C ARG A 575 6.09 -34.41 21.24
N SER A 576 7.17 -34.57 21.99
CA SER A 576 8.51 -34.16 21.58
C SER A 576 9.16 -35.30 20.78
N SER A 577 9.84 -35.00 19.67
CA SER A 577 10.58 -35.97 18.85
C SER A 577 11.94 -36.40 19.46
N GLY A 578 12.07 -36.32 20.79
CA GLY A 578 13.32 -36.57 21.52
C GLY A 578 13.21 -37.69 22.56
N LYS A 579 12.72 -38.86 22.16
CA LYS A 579 13.06 -40.23 22.59
C LYS A 579 12.14 -41.24 21.92
#